data_AF-A0A3E0WIC8-F1
#
_entry.id   AF-A0A3E0WIC8-F1
#
_cell.length_a   1.000
_cell.length_b   1.000
_cell.length_c   1.000
_cell.angle_alpha   90.00
_cell.angle_beta   90.00
_cell.angle_gamma   90.00
#
_symmetry.space_group_name_H-M   'P 1'
#
loop_
_entity.id
_entity.type
_entity.pdbx_description
1 polymer ?
#
loop_
_entity_poly.entity_id
_entity_poly.type
_entity_poly.pdbx_seq_one_letter_code
_entity_poly.pdbx_strand_id
1 'polypeptide(L)'
;MIKNNLNALNISLICLLLISLFLNYHLYSENQEKNSYYTVYYIEDFFNELQESILSLKSIIADEETDYREISYLVERLNYLDYMVRRVPYYFDGMGGGTNYIGYAAVVMNRGISYEGHVIPPFFEDQEINQSELAFLKLFKDHLTSIYAQLESEDTNKLANNVTKNRFDNIIMKDIFIVGAERELVEEYLKYTALD
;
A
#
# COMPACT_ATOMS: atom_id res chain seq x y z
N MET A 1 34.28 -51.41 26.63
CA MET A 1 33.51 -50.26 27.17
C MET A 1 33.71 -48.98 26.34
N ILE A 2 34.95 -48.54 26.11
CA ILE A 2 35.27 -47.31 25.34
C ILE A 2 34.68 -47.29 23.91
N LYS A 3 34.74 -48.42 23.19
CA LYS A 3 34.20 -48.54 21.81
C LYS A 3 32.67 -48.38 21.72
N ASN A 4 31.93 -48.85 22.73
CA ASN A 4 30.47 -48.68 22.79
C ASN A 4 30.07 -47.23 23.07
N ASN A 5 30.84 -46.54 23.91
CA ASN A 5 30.61 -45.12 24.19
C ASN A 5 30.90 -44.24 22.97
N LEU A 6 31.92 -44.58 22.18
CA LEU A 6 32.23 -43.87 20.93
C LEU A 6 31.13 -44.07 19.87
N ASN A 7 30.59 -45.29 19.76
CA ASN A 7 29.47 -45.57 18.86
C ASN A 7 28.19 -44.85 19.30
N ALA A 8 27.88 -44.82 20.60
CA ALA A 8 26.74 -44.09 21.13
C ALA A 8 26.87 -42.58 20.91
N LEU A 9 28.07 -42.01 21.09
CA LEU A 9 28.36 -40.60 20.80
C LEU A 9 28.19 -40.28 19.32
N ASN A 10 28.71 -41.13 18.42
CA ASN A 10 28.57 -40.95 16.97
C ASN A 10 27.10 -41.01 16.54
N ILE A 11 26.32 -41.95 17.08
CA ILE A 11 24.88 -42.04 16.79
C ILE A 11 24.15 -40.79 17.29
N SER A 12 24.47 -40.30 18.49
CA SER A 12 23.88 -39.07 19.04
C SER A 12 24.19 -37.84 18.17
N LEU A 13 25.44 -37.71 17.71
CA LEU A 13 25.85 -36.64 16.79
C LEU A 13 25.11 -36.70 15.46
N ILE A 14 24.96 -37.89 14.87
CA ILE A 14 24.18 -38.09 13.64
C ILE A 14 22.72 -37.68 13.86
N CYS A 15 22.11 -38.08 14.98
CA CYS A 15 20.74 -37.68 15.31
C CYS A 15 20.58 -36.16 15.46
N LEU A 16 21.51 -35.48 16.16
CA LEU A 16 21.49 -34.03 16.31
C LEU A 16 21.64 -33.31 14.95
N LEU A 17 22.48 -33.84 14.08
CA LEU A 17 22.70 -33.28 12.74
C LEU A 17 21.46 -33.43 11.87
N LEU A 18 20.77 -34.57 11.94
CA LEU A 18 19.49 -34.80 11.27
C LEU A 18 18.38 -33.88 11.80
N ILE A 19 18.29 -33.68 13.12
CA ILE A 19 17.34 -32.73 13.73
C ILE A 19 17.64 -31.30 13.26
N SER A 20 18.91 -30.89 13.25
CA SER A 20 19.32 -29.56 12.77
C SER A 20 18.98 -29.36 11.29
N LEU A 21 19.23 -30.36 10.44
CA LEU A 21 18.86 -30.31 9.03
C LEU A 21 17.35 -30.22 8.84
N PHE A 22 16.58 -31.01 9.60
CA PHE A 22 15.12 -30.98 9.55
C PHE A 22 14.56 -29.61 9.95
N LEU A 23 15.02 -29.05 11.08
CA LEU A 23 14.60 -27.72 11.53
C LEU A 23 15.00 -26.62 10.54
N ASN A 24 16.21 -26.67 9.99
CA ASN A 24 16.67 -25.70 8.97
C ASN A 24 15.85 -25.80 7.69
N TYR A 25 15.55 -27.02 7.22
CA TYR A 25 14.70 -27.21 6.04
C TYR A 25 13.28 -26.71 6.28
N HIS A 26 12.69 -27.01 7.44
CA HIS A 26 11.37 -26.53 7.80
C HIS A 26 11.30 -25.00 7.85
N LEU A 27 12.27 -24.36 8.54
CA LEU A 27 12.41 -22.90 8.56
C LEU A 27 12.59 -22.29 7.16
N TYR A 28 13.42 -22.92 6.33
CA TYR A 28 13.63 -22.48 4.95
C TYR A 28 12.34 -22.60 4.12
N SER A 29 11.63 -23.72 4.23
CA SER A 29 10.37 -23.98 3.52
C SER A 29 9.28 -22.99 3.93
N GLU A 30 9.09 -22.76 5.23
CA GLU A 30 8.11 -21.78 5.72
C GLU A 30 8.44 -20.36 5.28
N ASN A 31 9.72 -19.99 5.27
CA ASN A 31 10.15 -18.67 4.78
C ASN A 31 9.94 -18.52 3.27
N GLN A 32 10.16 -19.56 2.49
CA GLN A 32 9.89 -19.54 1.05
C GLN A 32 8.40 -19.46 0.75
N GLU A 33 7.57 -20.21 1.48
CA GLU A 33 6.12 -20.19 1.33
C GLU A 33 5.54 -18.82 1.69
N LYS A 34 5.99 -18.21 2.81
CA LYS A 34 5.63 -16.84 3.20
C LYS A 34 6.07 -15.81 2.15
N ASN A 35 7.28 -15.93 1.61
CA ASN A 35 7.78 -15.03 0.58
C ASN A 35 7.00 -15.17 -0.74
N SER A 36 6.65 -16.39 -1.13
CA SER A 36 5.84 -16.65 -2.34
C SER A 36 4.43 -16.09 -2.18
N TYR A 37 3.76 -16.37 -1.04
CA TYR A 37 2.43 -15.83 -0.75
C TYR A 37 2.42 -14.30 -0.76
N TYR A 38 3.43 -13.68 -0.16
CA TYR A 38 3.57 -12.23 -0.13
C TYR A 38 3.83 -11.62 -1.51
N THR A 39 4.81 -12.17 -2.24
CA THR A 39 5.26 -11.58 -3.51
C THR A 39 4.24 -11.78 -4.62
N VAL A 40 3.56 -12.94 -4.62
CA VAL A 40 2.58 -13.27 -5.65
C VAL A 40 1.24 -12.64 -5.33
N TYR A 41 0.61 -12.96 -4.20
CA TYR A 41 -0.78 -12.56 -3.98
C TYR A 41 -0.92 -11.14 -3.43
N TYR A 42 -0.15 -10.79 -2.41
CA TYR A 42 -0.37 -9.52 -1.73
C TYR A 42 0.05 -8.31 -2.59
N ILE A 43 1.19 -8.39 -3.29
CA ILE A 43 1.64 -7.31 -4.19
C ILE A 43 0.71 -7.21 -5.41
N GLU A 44 0.23 -8.34 -5.95
CA GLU A 44 -0.71 -8.35 -7.06
C GLU A 44 -2.07 -7.75 -6.67
N ASP A 45 -2.60 -8.11 -5.50
CA ASP A 45 -3.83 -7.51 -4.96
C ASP A 45 -3.66 -5.99 -4.78
N PHE A 46 -2.52 -5.55 -4.24
CA PHE A 46 -2.24 -4.11 -4.07
C PHE A 46 -2.17 -3.39 -5.43
N PHE A 47 -1.49 -4.00 -6.40
CA PHE A 47 -1.35 -3.46 -7.75
C PHE A 47 -2.71 -3.30 -8.44
N ASN A 48 -3.58 -4.31 -8.32
CA ASN A 48 -4.91 -4.27 -8.89
C ASN A 48 -5.79 -3.22 -8.20
N GLU A 49 -5.78 -3.14 -6.87
CA GLU A 49 -6.55 -2.13 -6.14
C GLU A 49 -6.06 -0.70 -6.42
N LEU A 50 -4.76 -0.52 -6.62
CA LEU A 50 -4.18 0.76 -7.05
C LEU A 50 -4.67 1.13 -8.46
N GLN A 51 -4.68 0.18 -9.39
CA GLN A 51 -5.20 0.39 -10.75
C GLN A 51 -6.67 0.80 -10.73
N GLU A 52 -7.50 0.05 -10.01
CA GLU A 52 -8.93 0.33 -9.87
C GLU A 52 -9.19 1.70 -9.24
N SER A 53 -8.41 2.06 -8.21
CA SER A 53 -8.51 3.41 -7.60
C SER A 53 -8.16 4.52 -8.58
N ILE A 54 -7.13 4.33 -9.42
CA ILE A 54 -6.78 5.27 -10.50
C ILE A 54 -7.89 5.37 -11.54
N LEU A 55 -8.53 4.26 -11.91
CA LEU A 55 -9.65 4.25 -12.86
C LEU A 55 -10.87 4.97 -12.27
N SER A 56 -11.22 4.72 -11.01
CA SER A 56 -12.29 5.46 -10.32
C SER A 56 -12.00 6.97 -10.28
N LEU A 57 -10.78 7.36 -9.93
CA LEU A 57 -10.37 8.78 -9.97
C LEU A 57 -10.50 9.38 -11.36
N LYS A 58 -10.12 8.66 -12.42
CA LYS A 58 -10.27 9.14 -13.80
C LYS A 58 -11.74 9.34 -14.17
N SER A 59 -12.64 8.47 -13.72
CA SER A 59 -14.08 8.61 -13.94
C SER A 59 -14.61 9.87 -13.27
N ILE A 60 -14.39 9.99 -11.95
CA ILE A 60 -14.85 11.12 -11.14
C ILE A 60 -14.32 12.46 -11.68
N ILE A 61 -13.06 12.51 -12.14
CA ILE A 61 -12.44 13.74 -12.67
C ILE A 61 -13.00 14.12 -14.05
N ALA A 62 -13.51 13.16 -14.82
CA ALA A 62 -14.00 13.37 -16.18
C ALA A 62 -15.49 13.73 -16.25
N ASP A 63 -16.27 13.31 -15.26
CA ASP A 63 -17.72 13.53 -15.22
C ASP A 63 -18.07 14.92 -14.68
N GLU A 64 -18.99 15.62 -15.37
CA GLU A 64 -19.46 16.97 -14.97
C GLU A 64 -20.46 16.89 -13.79
N GLU A 65 -21.23 15.80 -13.69
CA GLU A 65 -22.09 15.48 -12.55
C GLU A 65 -21.49 14.29 -11.80
N THR A 66 -21.04 14.50 -10.56
CA THR A 66 -20.42 13.43 -9.77
C THR A 66 -21.46 12.69 -8.95
N ASP A 67 -21.58 11.38 -9.16
CA ASP A 67 -22.40 10.54 -8.28
C ASP A 67 -21.66 10.29 -6.96
N TYR A 68 -22.24 10.72 -5.82
CA TYR A 68 -21.67 10.53 -4.49
C TYR A 68 -21.29 9.06 -4.19
N ARG A 69 -21.95 8.11 -4.86
CA ARG A 69 -21.65 6.68 -4.75
C ARG A 69 -20.24 6.39 -5.25
N GLU A 70 -19.76 7.06 -6.29
CA GLU A 70 -18.41 6.89 -6.82
C GLU A 70 -17.34 7.36 -5.83
N ILE A 71 -17.55 8.51 -5.19
CA ILE A 71 -16.67 8.99 -4.10
C ILE A 71 -16.67 7.99 -2.94
N SER A 72 -17.85 7.47 -2.57
CA SER A 72 -17.97 6.48 -1.49
C SER A 72 -17.23 5.17 -1.82
N TYR A 73 -17.36 4.67 -3.05
CA TYR A 73 -16.64 3.49 -3.54
C TYR A 73 -15.13 3.73 -3.59
N LEU A 74 -14.70 4.91 -4.05
CA LEU A 74 -13.29 5.29 -4.02
C LEU A 74 -12.77 5.29 -2.58
N VAL A 75 -13.46 5.95 -1.65
CA VAL A 75 -13.09 5.99 -0.22
C VAL A 75 -12.94 4.57 0.35
N GLU A 76 -13.84 3.65 0.04
CA GLU A 76 -13.73 2.25 0.49
C GLU A 76 -12.45 1.57 -0.03
N ARG A 77 -12.15 1.72 -1.33
CA ARG A 77 -10.92 1.20 -1.93
C ARG A 77 -9.67 1.82 -1.32
N LEU A 78 -9.67 3.13 -1.09
CA LEU A 78 -8.54 3.83 -0.47
C LEU A 78 -8.33 3.38 0.98
N ASN A 79 -9.40 3.12 1.73
CA ASN A 79 -9.29 2.55 3.08
C ASN A 79 -8.72 1.13 3.03
N TYR A 80 -9.08 0.34 2.01
CA TYR A 80 -8.47 -0.97 1.81
C TYR A 80 -6.98 -0.87 1.47
N LEU A 81 -6.59 0.03 0.56
CA LEU A 81 -5.19 0.32 0.25
C LEU A 81 -4.40 0.82 1.47
N ASP A 82 -4.95 1.76 2.24
CA ASP A 82 -4.36 2.23 3.52
C ASP A 82 -4.14 1.07 4.48
N TYR A 83 -5.14 0.19 4.62
CA TYR A 83 -5.03 -1.01 5.44
C TYR A 83 -3.96 -1.97 4.93
N MET A 84 -3.88 -2.20 3.61
CA MET A 84 -2.82 -3.02 3.01
C MET A 84 -1.48 -2.41 3.39
N VAL A 85 -1.23 -1.15 3.06
CA VAL A 85 0.04 -0.45 3.28
C VAL A 85 0.45 -0.45 4.76
N ARG A 86 -0.47 -0.20 5.70
CA ARG A 86 -0.19 -0.27 7.14
C ARG A 86 0.12 -1.67 7.64
N ARG A 87 -0.27 -2.70 6.89
CA ARG A 87 0.06 -4.09 7.17
C ARG A 87 1.39 -4.52 6.59
N VAL A 88 1.99 -3.76 5.69
CA VAL A 88 3.34 -4.03 5.18
C VAL A 88 4.26 -4.30 6.37
N PRO A 89 4.38 -3.46 7.41
CA PRO A 89 5.26 -3.77 8.53
C PRO A 89 4.87 -4.94 9.45
N TYR A 90 3.72 -5.59 9.29
CA TYR A 90 3.42 -6.84 10.02
C TYR A 90 3.95 -8.09 9.29
N TYR A 91 4.33 -7.93 8.02
CA TYR A 91 5.06 -8.93 7.23
C TYR A 91 6.58 -8.69 7.25
N PHE A 92 7.06 -7.70 8.02
CA PHE A 92 8.46 -7.26 8.06
C PHE A 92 8.87 -6.79 9.44
N ASP A 93 10.06 -7.17 9.89
CA ASP A 93 10.58 -6.72 11.17
C ASP A 93 10.75 -5.19 11.22
N GLY A 94 9.91 -4.55 12.04
CA GLY A 94 10.17 -3.22 12.59
C GLY A 94 9.87 -2.04 11.67
N MET A 95 8.61 -1.62 11.60
CA MET A 95 8.22 -0.21 11.46
C MET A 95 6.74 -0.06 11.85
N GLY A 96 6.38 0.95 12.64
CA GLY A 96 4.98 1.14 13.06
C GLY A 96 4.11 1.56 11.88
N GLY A 97 2.87 1.05 11.82
CA GLY A 97 1.84 1.49 10.87
C GLY A 97 1.47 2.96 11.06
N GLY A 98 2.32 3.85 10.55
CA GLY A 98 2.13 5.30 10.56
C GLY A 98 0.97 5.74 9.68
N THR A 99 0.61 7.01 9.78
CA THR A 99 -0.29 7.65 8.83
C THR A 99 0.39 7.73 7.47
N ASN A 100 -0.36 7.46 6.40
CA ASN A 100 0.06 7.64 5.03
C ASN A 100 -0.98 8.49 4.29
N TYR A 101 -0.56 9.09 3.18
CA TYR A 101 -1.41 10.04 2.49
C TYR A 101 -2.62 9.39 1.79
N ILE A 102 -2.61 8.08 1.53
CA ILE A 102 -3.76 7.37 0.96
C ILE A 102 -4.91 7.34 1.98
N GLY A 103 -4.62 6.90 3.20
CA GLY A 103 -5.60 6.92 4.30
C GLY A 103 -6.01 8.34 4.68
N TYR A 104 -5.09 9.29 4.62
CA TYR A 104 -5.40 10.71 4.83
C TYR A 104 -6.36 11.25 3.76
N ALA A 105 -6.11 10.97 2.49
CA ALA A 105 -6.98 11.39 1.39
C ALA A 105 -8.39 10.81 1.53
N ALA A 106 -8.51 9.52 1.89
CA ALA A 106 -9.80 8.90 2.18
C ALA A 106 -10.55 9.63 3.31
N VAL A 107 -9.82 10.06 4.34
CA VAL A 107 -10.37 10.86 5.45
C VAL A 107 -10.88 12.22 4.98
N VAL A 108 -10.09 12.95 4.19
CA VAL A 108 -10.47 14.27 3.66
C VAL A 108 -11.75 14.15 2.82
N MET A 109 -11.76 13.22 1.86
CA MET A 109 -12.91 13.00 0.99
C MET A 109 -14.18 12.61 1.75
N ASN A 110 -14.06 11.76 2.78
CA ASN A 110 -15.22 11.19 3.44
C ASN A 110 -15.82 12.04 4.57
N ARG A 111 -15.00 12.77 5.32
CA ARG A 111 -15.48 13.51 6.50
C ARG A 111 -14.98 14.94 6.60
N GLY A 112 -14.18 15.38 5.64
CA GLY A 112 -13.51 16.66 5.71
C GLY A 112 -12.45 16.72 6.82
N ILE A 113 -11.77 17.85 6.90
CA ILE A 113 -10.75 18.13 7.91
C ILE A 113 -10.71 19.62 8.26
N SER A 114 -10.01 19.97 9.34
CA SER A 114 -9.53 21.33 9.55
C SER A 114 -8.02 21.38 9.40
N TYR A 115 -7.52 22.34 8.62
CA TYR A 115 -6.10 22.54 8.33
C TYR A 115 -5.75 24.03 8.43
N GLU A 116 -4.82 24.37 9.34
CA GLU A 116 -4.33 25.74 9.53
C GLU A 116 -5.43 26.82 9.62
N GLY A 117 -6.53 26.51 10.31
CA GLY A 117 -7.67 27.43 10.47
C GLY A 117 -8.69 27.43 9.33
N HIS A 118 -8.45 26.69 8.26
CA HIS A 118 -9.41 26.44 7.18
C HIS A 118 -10.22 25.18 7.49
N VAL A 119 -11.47 25.15 7.00
CA VAL A 119 -12.35 23.97 7.06
C VAL A 119 -12.50 23.46 5.64
N ILE A 120 -12.19 22.19 5.43
CA ILE A 120 -12.37 21.49 4.17
C ILE A 120 -13.55 20.53 4.39
N PRO A 121 -14.69 20.76 3.74
CA PRO A 121 -15.83 19.86 3.84
C PRO A 121 -15.54 18.51 3.15
N PRO A 122 -16.34 17.47 3.41
CA PRO A 122 -16.29 16.23 2.65
C PRO A 122 -16.78 16.45 1.20
N PHE A 123 -16.29 15.63 0.27
CA PHE A 123 -16.44 15.84 -1.18
C PHE A 123 -17.82 15.46 -1.74
N PHE A 124 -18.83 15.38 -0.87
CA PHE A 124 -20.20 15.00 -1.24
C PHE A 124 -21.24 15.97 -0.68
N GLU A 125 -20.84 17.09 -0.08
CA GLU A 125 -21.78 18.10 0.42
C GLU A 125 -22.53 18.80 -0.72
N ASP A 126 -21.83 19.14 -1.80
CA ASP A 126 -22.39 19.97 -2.88
C ASP A 126 -22.99 19.17 -4.05
N GLN A 127 -22.99 17.83 -3.98
CA GLN A 127 -23.43 16.90 -5.05
C GLN A 127 -22.72 17.05 -6.41
N GLU A 128 -21.73 17.93 -6.48
CA GLU A 128 -20.86 18.19 -7.64
C GLU A 128 -19.43 18.37 -7.13
N ILE A 129 -18.44 18.02 -7.96
CA ILE A 129 -17.02 18.21 -7.64
C ILE A 129 -16.62 19.64 -8.01
N ASN A 130 -16.33 20.46 -7.00
CA ASN A 130 -15.88 21.83 -7.21
C ASN A 130 -14.41 21.89 -7.67
N GLN A 131 -13.93 23.09 -8.02
CA GLN A 131 -12.59 23.26 -8.55
C GLN A 131 -11.48 22.88 -7.54
N SER A 132 -11.71 23.10 -6.24
CA SER A 132 -10.77 22.75 -5.17
C SER A 132 -10.65 21.23 -5.00
N GLU A 133 -11.79 20.54 -4.99
CA GLU A 133 -11.88 19.08 -4.94
C GLU A 133 -11.25 18.45 -6.20
N LEU A 134 -11.54 19.01 -7.37
CA LEU A 134 -10.96 18.56 -8.63
C LEU A 134 -9.43 18.67 -8.65
N ALA A 135 -8.88 19.78 -8.12
CA ALA A 135 -7.44 19.97 -8.02
C ALA A 135 -6.80 18.94 -7.08
N PHE A 136 -7.42 18.70 -5.92
CA PHE A 136 -7.02 17.65 -4.99
C PHE A 136 -7.01 16.27 -5.65
N LEU A 137 -8.11 15.88 -6.32
CA LEU A 137 -8.26 14.56 -6.94
C LEU A 137 -7.25 14.33 -8.06
N LYS A 138 -6.96 15.37 -8.86
CA LYS A 138 -5.95 15.30 -9.93
C LYS A 138 -4.56 15.05 -9.38
N LEU A 139 -4.14 15.82 -8.37
CA LEU A 139 -2.83 15.64 -7.73
C LEU A 139 -2.73 14.26 -7.07
N PHE A 140 -3.77 13.84 -6.35
CA PHE A 140 -3.82 12.53 -5.71
C PHE A 140 -3.72 11.39 -6.73
N LYS A 141 -4.46 11.46 -7.84
CA LYS A 141 -4.36 10.50 -8.95
C LYS A 141 -2.95 10.45 -9.53
N ASP A 142 -2.28 11.59 -9.67
CA ASP A 142 -0.92 11.63 -10.22
C ASP A 142 0.08 10.93 -9.27
N HIS A 143 -0.07 11.09 -7.95
CA HIS A 143 0.71 10.33 -6.97
C HIS A 143 0.48 8.82 -7.09
N LEU A 144 -0.78 8.37 -7.15
CA LEU A 144 -1.09 6.94 -7.32
C LEU A 144 -0.56 6.39 -8.66
N THR A 145 -0.68 7.18 -9.73
CA THR A 145 -0.17 6.82 -11.06
C THR A 145 1.35 6.66 -11.07
N SER A 146 2.06 7.53 -10.35
CA SER A 146 3.52 7.43 -10.18
C SER A 146 3.93 6.13 -9.49
N ILE A 147 3.21 5.72 -8.44
CA ILE A 147 3.47 4.44 -7.76
C ILE A 147 3.15 3.27 -8.68
N TYR A 148 2.01 3.32 -9.39
CA TYR A 148 1.58 2.28 -10.31
C TYR A 148 2.62 2.04 -11.41
N ALA A 149 3.14 3.10 -12.03
CA ALA A 149 4.16 3.03 -13.07
C ALA A 149 5.48 2.38 -12.59
N GLN A 150 5.80 2.45 -11.29
CA GLN A 150 6.99 1.79 -10.74
C GLN A 150 6.82 0.27 -10.54
N LEU A 151 5.57 -0.19 -10.46
CA LEU A 151 5.19 -1.60 -10.30
C LEU A 151 4.81 -2.25 -11.63
N GLU A 152 4.31 -1.47 -12.59
CA GLU A 152 3.88 -1.91 -13.90
C GLU A 152 5.05 -2.41 -14.77
N SER A 153 4.77 -3.45 -15.55
CA SER A 153 5.63 -3.97 -16.61
C SER A 153 5.53 -3.08 -17.84
N GLU A 154 6.68 -2.68 -18.40
CA GLU A 154 6.77 -1.83 -19.60
C GLU A 154 5.98 -2.40 -20.81
N ASP A 155 5.80 -3.72 -20.86
CA ASP A 155 5.24 -4.40 -22.04
C ASP A 155 3.78 -4.85 -21.91
N THR A 156 3.21 -4.94 -20.70
CA THR A 156 1.99 -5.74 -20.49
C THR A 156 0.89 -5.11 -19.66
N ASN A 157 1.04 -3.87 -19.17
CA ASN A 157 0.12 -3.22 -18.22
C ASN A 157 -0.26 -4.12 -17.02
N LYS A 158 0.66 -5.00 -16.63
CA LYS A 158 0.53 -5.95 -15.52
C LYS A 158 1.64 -5.70 -14.53
N LEU A 159 1.50 -6.23 -13.33
CA LEU A 159 2.58 -6.25 -12.35
C LEU A 159 3.85 -6.83 -12.99
N ALA A 160 4.98 -6.13 -12.86
CA ALA A 160 6.24 -6.60 -13.40
C ALA A 160 6.74 -7.85 -12.65
N ASN A 161 7.11 -8.87 -13.41
CA ASN A 161 7.56 -10.17 -12.87
C ASN A 161 8.82 -10.08 -11.97
N ASN A 162 9.52 -8.94 -11.99
CA ASN A 162 10.73 -8.69 -11.20
C ASN A 162 10.47 -7.81 -9.96
N VAL A 163 9.22 -7.51 -9.62
CA VAL A 163 8.88 -6.83 -8.36
C VAL A 163 9.12 -7.80 -7.21
N THR A 164 10.25 -7.61 -6.52
CA THR A 164 10.55 -8.33 -5.30
C THR A 164 9.94 -7.63 -4.10
N LYS A 165 9.78 -8.37 -3.00
CA LYS A 165 9.44 -7.87 -1.68
C LYS A 165 10.18 -6.56 -1.33
N ASN A 166 11.51 -6.59 -1.32
CA ASN A 166 12.33 -5.42 -0.98
C ASN A 166 12.13 -4.23 -1.95
N ARG A 167 11.90 -4.49 -3.24
CA ARG A 167 11.63 -3.42 -4.21
C ARG A 167 10.28 -2.76 -3.90
N PHE A 168 9.25 -3.57 -3.62
CA PHE A 168 7.94 -3.08 -3.22
C PHE A 168 8.04 -2.21 -1.96
N ASP A 169 8.71 -2.66 -0.91
CA ASP A 169 8.84 -1.87 0.33
C ASP A 169 9.53 -0.53 0.11
N ASN A 170 10.58 -0.52 -0.71
CA ASN A 170 11.29 0.71 -1.02
C ASN A 170 10.36 1.71 -1.71
N ILE A 171 9.48 1.24 -2.62
CA ILE A 171 8.46 2.08 -3.27
C ILE A 171 7.46 2.58 -2.22
N ILE A 172 6.89 1.70 -1.39
CA ILE A 172 5.90 2.09 -0.37
C ILE A 172 6.49 3.09 0.63
N MET A 173 7.71 2.88 1.11
CA MET A 173 8.35 3.78 2.08
C MET A 173 8.72 5.12 1.47
N LYS A 174 9.25 5.10 0.24
CA LYS A 174 9.69 6.31 -0.45
C LYS A 174 8.52 7.13 -0.97
N ASP A 175 7.46 6.48 -1.42
CA ASP A 175 6.42 7.12 -2.21
C ASP A 175 5.06 7.18 -1.51
N ILE A 176 4.78 6.35 -0.48
CA ILE A 176 3.51 6.37 0.28
C ILE A 176 3.64 6.95 1.68
N PHE A 177 4.69 6.60 2.41
CA PHE A 177 4.96 7.12 3.75
C PHE A 177 5.76 8.44 3.75
N ILE A 178 5.60 9.25 2.69
CA ILE A 178 6.28 10.54 2.56
C ILE A 178 5.76 11.52 3.62
N VAL A 179 6.67 12.00 4.47
CA VAL A 179 6.37 13.10 5.38
C VAL A 179 6.04 14.36 4.58
N GLY A 180 4.82 14.85 4.71
CA GLY A 180 4.37 16.10 4.07
C GLY A 180 3.50 15.93 2.84
N ALA A 181 3.44 14.74 2.21
CA ALA A 181 2.56 14.50 1.05
C ALA A 181 1.07 14.72 1.39
N GLU A 182 0.67 14.43 2.62
CA GLU A 182 -0.67 14.74 3.15
C GLU A 182 -0.99 16.24 3.08
N ARG A 183 0.00 17.10 3.37
CA ARG A 183 -0.16 18.55 3.37
C ARG A 183 -0.25 19.09 1.96
N GLU A 184 0.57 18.56 1.05
CA GLU A 184 0.58 18.98 -0.35
C GLU A 184 -0.79 18.84 -1.00
N LEU A 185 -1.51 17.73 -0.73
CA LEU A 185 -2.87 17.54 -1.23
C LEU A 185 -3.84 18.63 -0.75
N VAL A 186 -3.76 18.97 0.53
CA VAL A 186 -4.62 19.97 1.16
C VAL A 186 -4.25 21.38 0.72
N GLU A 187 -2.96 21.67 0.60
CA GLU A 187 -2.47 22.93 0.07
C GLU A 187 -2.87 23.11 -1.40
N GLU A 188 -2.92 22.03 -2.19
CA GLU A 188 -3.43 22.08 -3.57
C GLU A 188 -4.92 22.38 -3.61
N TYR A 189 -5.73 21.78 -2.73
CA TYR A 189 -7.15 22.13 -2.57
C TYR A 189 -7.32 23.63 -2.26
N LEU A 190 -6.59 24.13 -1.25
CA LEU A 190 -6.76 25.48 -0.73
C LEU A 190 -6.38 26.59 -1.72
N LYS A 191 -5.56 26.30 -2.73
CA LYS A 191 -5.22 27.25 -3.82
C LYS A 191 -6.45 27.74 -4.58
N TYR A 192 -7.51 26.93 -4.63
CA TYR A 192 -8.71 27.22 -5.42
C TYR A 192 -9.92 27.62 -4.56
N THR A 193 -9.82 27.52 -3.23
CA THR A 193 -10.92 27.84 -2.31
C THR A 193 -11.26 29.34 -2.24
N ALA A 194 -10.37 30.22 -2.72
CA ALA A 194 -10.61 31.67 -2.78
C ALA A 194 -11.07 32.17 -4.16
N LEU A 195 -11.28 31.27 -5.12
CA LEU A 195 -11.68 31.59 -6.50
C LEU A 195 -13.18 31.36 -6.78
N ASP A 196 -13.91 30.82 -5.81
CA ASP A 196 -15.38 30.70 -5.78
C ASP A 196 -15.99 31.76 -4.84
#